data_AF-A0A7T8HJR9-F1
#
_entry.id   AF-A0A7T8HJR9-F1
#
_cell.length_a   1.000
_cell.length_b   1.000
_cell.length_c   1.000
_cell.angle_alpha   90.00
_cell.angle_beta   90.00
_cell.angle_gamma   90.00
#
_symmetry.space_group_name_H-M   'P 1'
#
loop_
_entity.id
_entity.type
_entity.pdbx_description
1 polymer ?
#
loop_
_entity_poly.entity_id
_entity_poly.type
_entity_poly.pdbx_seq_one_letter_code
_entity_poly.pdbx_strand_id
1 'polypeptide(L)'
;RTYKGKNVDVRLTDALKKDIPNFGPYIQEKKKVMLETNKDSNPLSHQSLPNNRPAHEPKRTPLLVKEVIGRALDYIGAYKDLSQRDHVIALIDPEMCINCGKCYMTCNDTGYQAIEFDAETHIPRVLEDKCTGCTLCFSVCPDDYIPNRGIGLSSDWAPRLPELQIKKCL
;
A
#
# COMPACT_ATOMS: atom_id res chain seq x y z
N ARG A 1 6.25 0.45 2.44
CA ARG A 1 6.14 -1.00 2.22
C ARG A 1 6.91 -1.68 3.32
N THR A 2 6.26 -2.57 4.07
CA THR A 2 6.90 -3.31 5.15
C THR A 2 6.60 -4.79 5.01
N TYR A 3 7.53 -5.63 5.45
CA TYR A 3 7.34 -7.06 5.58
C TYR A 3 7.88 -7.48 6.95
N LYS A 4 7.02 -8.07 7.79
CA LYS A 4 7.34 -8.39 9.20
C LYS A 4 7.89 -7.18 9.98
N GLY A 5 7.32 -5.99 9.74
CA GLY A 5 7.72 -4.73 10.38
C GLY A 5 9.04 -4.12 9.88
N LYS A 6 9.77 -4.78 8.97
CA LYS A 6 10.97 -4.22 8.35
C LYS A 6 10.61 -3.56 7.02
N ASN A 7 11.28 -2.45 6.71
CA ASN A 7 11.11 -1.80 5.41
C ASN A 7 11.55 -2.74 4.29
N VAL A 8 10.71 -2.82 3.24
CA VAL A 8 11.11 -3.47 1.99
C VAL A 8 12.01 -2.51 1.22
N ASP A 9 13.14 -3.01 0.75
CA ASP A 9 14.09 -2.22 -0.04
C ASP A 9 13.54 -2.02 -1.46
N VAL A 10 13.28 -0.75 -1.81
CA VAL A 10 12.75 -0.37 -3.13
C VAL A 10 13.79 -0.58 -4.23
N ARG A 11 15.09 -0.47 -3.91
CA ARG A 11 16.17 -0.71 -4.89
C ARG A 11 16.20 -2.16 -5.35
N LEU A 12 15.93 -3.07 -4.41
CA LEU A 12 15.84 -4.49 -4.69
C LEU A 12 14.68 -4.79 -5.64
N THR A 13 13.56 -4.09 -5.50
CA THR A 13 12.35 -4.40 -6.24
C THR A 13 12.38 -3.83 -7.65
N ASP A 14 12.99 -2.65 -7.82
CA ASP A 14 13.35 -2.11 -9.13
C ASP A 14 14.34 -3.02 -9.89
N ALA A 15 15.29 -3.64 -9.19
CA ALA A 15 16.25 -4.58 -9.78
C ALA A 15 15.60 -5.90 -10.22
N LEU A 16 14.59 -6.38 -9.49
CA LEU A 16 13.94 -7.66 -9.76
C LEU A 16 12.96 -7.61 -10.94
N LYS A 17 12.35 -6.44 -11.23
CA LYS A 17 11.33 -6.24 -12.30
C LYS A 17 10.19 -7.28 -12.32
N LYS A 18 10.06 -8.06 -11.26
CA LYS A 18 9.15 -9.21 -11.11
C LYS A 18 8.66 -9.24 -9.67
N ASP A 19 7.40 -9.62 -9.52
CA ASP A 19 6.75 -9.79 -8.23
C ASP A 19 7.10 -11.16 -7.65
N ILE A 20 8.08 -11.17 -6.76
CA ILE A 20 8.64 -12.41 -6.18
C ILE A 20 8.19 -12.56 -4.72
N PRO A 21 7.55 -13.69 -4.35
CA PRO A 21 7.08 -13.91 -2.99
C PRO A 21 8.21 -14.26 -2.02
N ASN A 22 7.91 -14.23 -0.73
CA ASN A 22 8.90 -14.41 0.34
C ASN A 22 8.98 -15.86 0.88
N PHE A 23 8.90 -16.88 0.01
CA PHE A 23 8.98 -18.29 0.41
C PHE A 23 9.71 -19.17 -0.63
N GLY A 24 10.06 -20.41 -0.26
CA GLY A 24 10.55 -21.43 -1.19
C GLY A 24 11.80 -21.05 -1.99
N PRO A 25 11.87 -21.31 -3.31
CA PRO A 25 13.00 -20.93 -4.16
C PRO A 25 13.11 -19.41 -4.35
N TYR A 26 11.98 -18.72 -4.38
CA TYR A 26 11.85 -17.27 -4.57
C TYR A 26 12.62 -16.46 -3.52
N ILE A 27 12.64 -16.92 -2.26
CA ILE A 27 13.41 -16.25 -1.21
C ILE A 27 14.93 -16.36 -1.45
N GLN A 28 15.39 -17.42 -2.12
CA GLN A 28 16.82 -17.60 -2.44
C GLN A 28 17.23 -16.65 -3.55
N GLU A 29 16.40 -16.48 -4.58
CA GLU A 29 16.59 -15.50 -5.65
C GLU A 29 16.64 -14.08 -5.09
N LYS A 30 15.67 -13.73 -4.23
CA LYS A 30 15.62 -12.43 -3.57
C LYS A 30 16.87 -12.17 -2.72
N LYS A 31 17.39 -13.20 -2.03
CA LYS A 31 18.66 -13.10 -1.29
C LYS A 31 19.87 -12.93 -2.21
N LYS A 32 19.93 -13.62 -3.35
CA LYS A 32 21.03 -13.46 -4.33
C LYS A 32 21.09 -12.03 -4.84
N VAL A 33 19.95 -11.48 -5.25
CA VAL A 33 19.88 -10.08 -5.71
C VAL A 33 20.22 -9.12 -4.59
N MET A 34 19.73 -9.36 -3.37
CA MET A 34 20.07 -8.53 -2.22
C MET A 34 21.58 -8.53 -1.93
N LEU A 35 22.25 -9.69 -2.06
CA LEU A 35 23.70 -9.77 -1.93
C LEU A 35 24.41 -8.99 -3.03
N GLU A 36 23.93 -9.05 -4.27
CA GLU A 36 24.47 -8.28 -5.38
C GLU A 36 24.33 -6.77 -5.15
N THR A 37 23.14 -6.29 -4.77
CA THR A 37 22.89 -4.88 -4.45
C THR A 37 23.74 -4.40 -3.27
N ASN A 38 23.97 -5.25 -2.28
CA ASN A 38 24.78 -4.90 -1.11
C ASN A 38 26.28 -4.84 -1.40
N LYS A 39 26.80 -5.52 -2.45
CA LYS A 39 28.23 -5.44 -2.82
C LYS A 39 28.65 -4.03 -3.18
N ASP A 40 27.75 -3.29 -3.83
CA ASP A 40 28.00 -1.91 -4.25
C ASP A 40 27.91 -0.93 -3.07
N SER A 41 27.32 -1.35 -1.95
CA SER A 41 27.22 -0.54 -0.75
C SER A 41 28.51 -0.63 0.07
N ASN A 42 29.09 0.52 0.45
CA ASN A 42 30.26 0.57 1.31
C ASN A 42 29.82 0.59 2.79
N PRO A 43 29.94 -0.52 3.55
CA PRO A 43 29.48 -0.59 4.94
C PRO A 43 30.32 0.28 5.90
N LEU A 44 31.52 0.70 5.48
CA LEU A 44 32.44 1.53 6.24
C LEU A 44 32.32 3.02 5.86
N SER A 45 31.47 3.38 4.90
CA SER A 45 31.21 4.79 4.63
C SER A 45 30.41 5.36 5.80
N HIS A 46 31.10 5.94 6.78
CA HIS A 46 30.49 6.70 7.85
C HIS A 46 29.91 7.99 7.25
N GLN A 47 28.69 7.90 6.73
CA GLN A 47 27.87 9.08 6.55
C GLN A 47 27.46 9.50 7.96
N SER A 48 28.11 10.54 8.49
CA SER A 48 27.80 11.06 9.81
C SER A 48 26.35 11.54 9.80
N LEU A 49 25.47 10.77 10.42
CA LEU A 49 24.12 11.25 10.71
C LEU A 49 24.26 12.43 11.67
N PRO A 50 23.44 13.48 11.52
CA PRO A 50 23.47 14.59 12.45
C PRO A 50 23.19 14.06 13.86
N ASN A 51 24.14 14.28 14.79
CA ASN A 51 24.01 13.85 16.18
C ASN A 51 22.81 14.51 16.90
N ASN A 52 22.29 15.61 16.35
CA ASN A 52 21.16 16.34 16.89
C ASN A 52 19.94 16.17 15.97
N ARG A 53 19.01 15.28 16.35
CA ARG A 53 17.68 15.22 15.75
C ARG A 53 16.87 16.37 16.36
N PRO A 54 16.56 17.45 15.62
CA PRO A 54 15.80 18.56 16.19
C PRO A 54 14.43 18.07 16.67
N ALA A 55 13.96 18.64 17.77
CA ALA A 55 12.61 18.39 18.24
C ALA A 55 11.59 18.86 17.17
N HIS A 56 10.46 18.15 17.06
CA HIS A 56 9.41 18.58 16.15
C HIS A 56 8.76 19.86 16.68
N GLU A 57 8.92 20.96 15.95
CA GLU A 57 8.24 22.22 16.27
C GLU A 57 6.82 22.21 15.72
N PRO A 58 5.81 22.56 16.54
CA PRO A 58 4.42 22.60 16.10
C PRO A 58 4.25 23.70 15.05
N LYS A 59 4.00 23.30 13.79
CA LYS A 59 3.73 24.24 12.68
C LYS A 59 2.39 24.99 12.81
N ARG A 60 1.50 24.51 13.66
CA ARG A 60 0.16 25.06 13.89
C ARG A 60 -0.21 24.99 15.36
N THR A 61 -1.05 25.90 15.80
CA THR A 61 -1.61 25.86 17.16
C THR A 61 -2.44 24.59 17.35
N PRO A 62 -2.37 23.94 18.52
CA PRO A 62 -3.23 22.82 18.84
C PRO A 62 -4.70 23.27 18.82
N LEU A 63 -5.57 22.45 18.25
CA LEU A 63 -6.99 22.76 18.13
C LEU A 63 -7.67 22.67 19.49
N LEU A 64 -8.62 23.55 19.74
CA LEU A 64 -9.48 23.49 20.92
C LEU A 64 -10.61 22.47 20.68
N VAL A 65 -11.15 21.88 21.76
CA VAL A 65 -12.26 20.91 21.66
C VAL A 65 -13.44 21.50 20.87
N LYS A 66 -13.79 22.77 21.12
CA LYS A 66 -14.85 23.50 20.42
C LYS A 66 -14.67 23.59 18.89
N GLU A 67 -13.43 23.49 18.40
CA GLU A 67 -13.11 23.59 16.98
C GLU A 67 -13.20 22.24 16.27
N VAL A 68 -13.22 21.13 17.02
CA VAL A 68 -13.31 19.76 16.49
C VAL A 68 -14.75 19.25 16.48
N ILE A 69 -15.57 19.73 17.41
CA ILE A 69 -17.01 19.39 17.50
C ILE A 69 -17.67 19.69 16.15
N GLY A 70 -18.27 18.67 15.54
CA GLY A 70 -19.06 18.80 14.31
C GLY A 70 -18.30 18.72 12.98
N ARG A 71 -16.95 18.64 12.97
CA ARG A 71 -16.17 18.60 11.71
C ARG A 71 -16.49 17.46 10.74
N ALA A 72 -17.03 16.34 11.25
CA ALA A 72 -17.38 15.19 10.44
C ALA A 72 -18.77 15.30 9.78
N LEU A 73 -19.61 16.25 10.23
CA LEU A 73 -21.01 16.35 9.79
C LEU A 73 -21.12 16.69 8.31
N ASP A 74 -20.18 17.47 7.76
CA ASP A 74 -20.14 17.84 6.34
C ASP A 74 -19.95 16.63 5.39
N TYR A 75 -19.47 15.49 5.90
CA TYR A 75 -19.26 14.26 5.13
C TYR A 75 -20.43 13.26 5.25
N ILE A 76 -21.46 13.58 6.05
CA ILE A 76 -22.62 12.71 6.29
C ILE A 76 -23.81 13.29 5.52
N GLY A 77 -24.34 12.53 4.57
CA GLY A 77 -25.46 12.95 3.72
C GLY A 77 -26.39 11.79 3.36
N ALA A 78 -27.36 12.06 2.50
CA ALA A 78 -28.22 11.02 1.95
C ALA A 78 -27.48 10.21 0.87
N TYR A 79 -27.97 9.00 0.56
CA TYR A 79 -27.36 8.16 -0.48
C TYR A 79 -27.24 8.87 -1.85
N LYS A 80 -28.19 9.76 -2.16
CA LYS A 80 -28.21 10.54 -3.41
C LYS A 80 -27.07 11.55 -3.52
N ASP A 81 -26.46 11.94 -2.41
CA ASP A 81 -25.39 12.93 -2.36
C ASP A 81 -24.02 12.29 -2.62
N LEU A 82 -23.92 10.95 -2.60
CA LEU A 82 -22.72 10.21 -2.95
C LEU A 82 -22.60 10.07 -4.48
N SER A 83 -21.40 10.26 -5.03
CA SER A 83 -21.15 10.10 -6.46
C SER A 83 -21.03 8.62 -6.85
N GLN A 84 -21.84 8.20 -7.83
CA GLN A 84 -21.76 6.85 -8.43
C GLN A 84 -20.81 6.79 -9.64
N ARG A 85 -20.37 7.96 -10.14
CA ARG A 85 -19.41 8.05 -11.25
C ARG A 85 -17.98 7.79 -10.81
N ASP A 86 -17.67 8.04 -9.54
CA ASP A 86 -16.33 7.91 -8.99
C ASP A 86 -16.16 6.48 -8.47
N HIS A 87 -15.80 5.58 -9.38
CA HIS A 87 -15.56 4.18 -9.06
C HIS A 87 -14.12 3.95 -8.63
N VAL A 88 -13.93 3.11 -7.61
CA VAL A 88 -12.59 2.73 -7.13
C VAL A 88 -12.32 1.25 -7.42
N ILE A 89 -11.06 0.91 -7.65
CA ILE A 89 -10.61 -0.48 -7.88
C ILE A 89 -9.62 -0.87 -6.80
N ALA A 90 -9.64 -2.14 -6.40
CA ALA A 90 -8.69 -2.67 -5.44
C ALA A 90 -7.29 -2.80 -6.06
N LEU A 91 -6.26 -2.35 -5.34
CA LEU A 91 -4.86 -2.48 -5.72
C LEU A 91 -4.13 -3.26 -4.64
N ILE A 92 -3.38 -4.29 -5.04
CA ILE A 92 -2.62 -5.15 -4.13
C ILE A 92 -1.14 -4.87 -4.34
N ASP A 93 -0.42 -4.61 -3.24
CA ASP A 93 1.02 -4.48 -3.26
C ASP A 93 1.67 -5.87 -3.05
N PRO A 94 2.30 -6.45 -4.08
CA PRO A 94 2.83 -7.81 -4.01
C PRO A 94 3.98 -7.95 -3.01
N GLU A 95 4.69 -6.87 -2.69
CA GLU A 95 5.79 -6.89 -1.71
C GLU A 95 5.33 -6.95 -0.26
N MET A 96 4.14 -6.39 0.01
CA MET A 96 3.54 -6.41 1.34
C MET A 96 2.71 -7.67 1.57
N CYS A 97 2.27 -8.33 0.50
CA CYS A 97 1.42 -9.51 0.57
C CYS A 97 2.11 -10.68 1.29
N ILE A 98 1.41 -11.29 2.25
CA ILE A 98 1.83 -12.54 2.91
C ILE A 98 1.26 -13.81 2.26
N ASN A 99 0.70 -13.72 1.05
CA ASN A 99 0.22 -14.87 0.26
C ASN A 99 -0.91 -15.68 0.94
N CYS A 100 -1.74 -15.07 1.79
CA CYS A 100 -2.77 -15.77 2.55
C CYS A 100 -4.03 -16.17 1.76
N GLY A 101 -4.28 -15.55 0.59
CA GLY A 101 -5.43 -15.85 -0.27
C GLY A 101 -6.80 -15.38 0.25
N LYS A 102 -6.90 -14.70 1.41
CA LYS A 102 -8.20 -14.26 1.96
C LYS A 102 -8.97 -13.30 1.06
N CYS A 103 -8.25 -12.39 0.40
CA CYS A 103 -8.83 -11.46 -0.57
C CYS A 103 -9.46 -12.22 -1.76
N TYR A 104 -8.77 -13.24 -2.27
CA TYR A 104 -9.23 -14.12 -3.34
C TYR A 104 -10.50 -14.89 -2.93
N MET A 105 -10.46 -15.60 -1.79
CA MET A 105 -11.62 -16.35 -1.28
C MET A 105 -12.84 -15.45 -1.09
N THR A 106 -12.65 -14.28 -0.48
CA THR A 106 -13.76 -13.34 -0.23
C THR A 106 -14.35 -12.81 -1.53
N CYS A 107 -13.50 -12.47 -2.51
CA CYS A 107 -13.99 -12.00 -3.81
C CYS A 107 -14.70 -13.10 -4.59
N ASN A 108 -14.29 -14.36 -4.42
CA ASN A 108 -14.93 -15.50 -5.08
C ASN A 108 -16.28 -15.88 -4.47
N ASP A 109 -16.35 -15.98 -3.14
CA ASP A 109 -17.54 -16.49 -2.47
C ASP A 109 -18.61 -15.41 -2.25
N THR A 110 -18.18 -14.16 -2.06
CA THR A 110 -19.07 -13.04 -1.67
C THR A 110 -18.99 -11.82 -2.58
N GLY A 111 -18.11 -11.85 -3.59
CA GLY A 111 -17.84 -10.73 -4.48
C GLY A 111 -18.19 -11.01 -5.93
N TYR A 112 -17.22 -10.73 -6.81
CA TYR A 112 -17.39 -10.69 -8.27
C TYR A 112 -16.31 -11.50 -9.02
N GLN A 113 -15.61 -12.40 -8.33
CA GLN A 113 -14.57 -13.26 -8.92
C GLN A 113 -13.53 -12.45 -9.73
N ALA A 114 -13.16 -11.28 -9.19
CA ALA A 114 -12.33 -10.29 -9.86
C ALA A 114 -10.84 -10.38 -9.48
N ILE A 115 -10.44 -11.42 -8.74
CA ILE A 115 -9.07 -11.63 -8.28
C ILE A 115 -8.61 -12.99 -8.81
N GLU A 116 -7.50 -13.00 -9.53
CA GLU A 116 -6.78 -14.21 -9.89
C GLU A 116 -5.73 -14.51 -8.83
N PHE A 117 -5.55 -15.78 -8.51
CA PHE A 117 -4.55 -16.22 -7.53
C PHE A 117 -3.58 -17.16 -8.23
N ASP A 118 -2.32 -16.74 -8.33
CA ASP A 118 -1.31 -17.54 -9.01
C ASP A 118 -1.00 -18.82 -8.21
N ALA A 119 -0.97 -19.96 -8.90
CA ALA A 119 -0.80 -21.26 -8.28
C ALA A 119 0.63 -21.51 -7.78
N GLU A 120 1.63 -20.82 -8.36
CA GLU A 120 3.04 -21.00 -7.98
C GLU A 120 3.51 -19.95 -6.98
N THR A 121 3.26 -18.68 -7.24
CA THR A 121 3.71 -17.56 -6.39
C THR A 121 2.74 -17.24 -5.28
N HIS A 122 1.47 -17.68 -5.38
CA HIS A 122 0.40 -17.33 -4.44
C HIS A 122 0.21 -15.82 -4.29
N ILE A 123 0.55 -15.03 -5.32
CA ILE A 123 0.34 -13.58 -5.34
C ILE A 123 -1.01 -13.32 -6.04
N PRO A 124 -1.96 -12.64 -5.37
CA PRO A 124 -3.22 -12.28 -5.98
C PRO A 124 -3.08 -11.09 -6.94
N ARG A 125 -3.70 -11.18 -8.11
CA ARG A 125 -3.78 -10.11 -9.11
C ARG A 125 -5.24 -9.71 -9.32
N VAL A 126 -5.52 -8.41 -9.27
CA VAL A 126 -6.87 -7.87 -9.51
C VAL A 126 -7.08 -7.70 -11.01
N LEU A 127 -8.19 -8.25 -11.52
CA LEU A 127 -8.68 -7.98 -12.87
C LEU A 127 -9.50 -6.70 -12.83
N GLU A 128 -8.92 -5.61 -13.33
CA GLU A 128 -9.55 -4.28 -13.27
C GLU A 128 -10.95 -4.24 -13.88
N ASP A 129 -11.17 -4.94 -14.98
CA ASP A 129 -12.43 -4.91 -15.72
C ASP A 129 -13.59 -5.59 -14.98
N LYS A 130 -13.28 -6.46 -14.02
CA LYS A 130 -14.28 -7.17 -13.20
C LYS A 130 -14.44 -6.57 -11.80
N CYS A 131 -13.52 -5.72 -11.37
CA CYS A 131 -13.50 -5.20 -10.02
C CYS A 131 -14.53 -4.09 -9.83
N THR A 132 -15.53 -4.33 -8.98
CA THR A 132 -16.59 -3.37 -8.67
C THR A 132 -16.28 -2.49 -7.45
N GLY A 133 -15.04 -2.50 -6.92
CA GLY A 133 -14.70 -1.60 -5.83
C GLY A 133 -15.46 -1.82 -4.53
N CYS A 134 -16.07 -3.00 -4.31
CA CYS A 134 -16.90 -3.26 -3.12
C CYS A 134 -16.14 -3.22 -1.78
N THR A 135 -14.81 -3.12 -1.81
CA THR A 135 -13.89 -3.02 -0.65
C THR A 135 -13.83 -4.23 0.30
N LEU A 136 -14.60 -5.30 0.05
CA LEU A 136 -14.60 -6.50 0.91
C LEU A 136 -13.21 -7.14 1.07
N CYS A 137 -12.43 -7.22 -0.01
CA CYS A 137 -11.08 -7.78 0.00
C CYS A 137 -10.11 -6.99 0.90
N PHE A 138 -10.32 -5.68 1.03
CA PHE A 138 -9.52 -4.81 1.89
C PHE A 138 -9.84 -5.08 3.36
N SER A 139 -11.13 -5.22 3.71
CA SER A 139 -11.57 -5.46 5.09
C SER A 139 -11.07 -6.78 5.69
N VAL A 140 -10.84 -7.81 4.87
CA VAL A 140 -10.36 -9.13 5.33
C VAL A 140 -8.84 -9.28 5.26
N CYS A 141 -8.13 -8.31 4.69
CA CYS A 141 -6.69 -8.38 4.50
C CYS A 141 -6.00 -8.34 5.88
N PRO A 142 -5.22 -9.37 6.25
CA PRO A 142 -4.52 -9.40 7.53
C PRO A 142 -3.29 -8.48 7.52
N ASP A 143 -2.79 -8.14 6.34
CA ASP A 143 -1.72 -7.16 6.21
C ASP A 143 -2.29 -5.78 6.47
N ASP A 144 -1.81 -5.20 7.56
CA ASP A 144 -2.16 -3.86 7.99
C ASP A 144 -1.47 -2.87 7.04
N TYR A 145 -2.07 -2.65 5.87
CA TYR A 145 -1.81 -1.44 5.11
C TYR A 145 -2.37 -0.30 5.95
N ILE A 146 -1.53 0.20 6.86
CA ILE A 146 -1.69 1.51 7.45
C ILE A 146 -1.26 2.46 6.32
N PRO A 147 -2.18 3.09 5.54
CA PRO A 147 -1.79 4.32 4.88
C PRO A 147 -1.24 5.19 6.00
N ASN A 148 -0.05 5.76 5.84
CA ASN A 148 0.51 6.71 6.81
C ASN A 148 -0.46 7.90 6.98
N ARG A 149 -1.55 7.74 7.74
CA ARG A 149 -2.42 8.79 8.22
C ARG A 149 -1.71 9.36 9.43
N GLY A 150 -0.70 10.18 9.19
CA GLY A 150 0.09 10.78 10.27
C GLY A 150 1.50 11.22 9.92
N ILE A 151 2.06 10.79 8.78
CA ILE A 151 3.22 11.49 8.21
C ILE A 151 2.63 12.61 7.36
N GLY A 152 2.97 13.87 7.66
CA GLY A 152 2.57 14.99 6.82
C GLY A 152 2.99 14.70 5.39
N LEU A 153 2.00 14.51 4.51
CA LEU A 153 2.24 14.41 3.07
C LEU A 153 3.01 15.67 2.68
N SER A 154 4.23 15.52 2.17
CA SER A 154 4.97 16.65 1.61
C SER A 154 4.16 17.25 0.47
N SER A 155 4.46 18.51 0.10
CA SER A 155 3.88 19.17 -1.09
C SER A 155 4.03 18.35 -2.37
N ASP A 156 4.94 17.37 -2.36
CA ASP A 156 5.35 16.55 -3.50
C ASP A 156 4.72 15.14 -3.45
N TRP A 157 3.81 14.89 -2.49
CA TRP A 157 3.09 13.62 -2.43
C TRP A 157 2.08 13.53 -3.57
N ALA A 158 2.40 12.70 -4.56
CA ALA A 158 1.44 12.18 -5.53
C ALA A 158 1.08 10.74 -5.14
N PRO A 159 -0.20 10.32 -5.26
CA PRO A 159 -0.52 8.90 -5.26
C PRO A 159 0.33 8.20 -6.31
N ARG A 160 0.90 7.05 -5.95
CA ARG A 160 1.94 6.38 -6.76
C ARG A 160 1.42 5.90 -8.13
N LEU A 161 0.11 5.93 -8.38
CA LEU A 161 -0.56 5.64 -9.66
C LEU A 161 -1.78 6.58 -9.86
N PRO A 162 -1.57 7.84 -10.27
CA PRO A 162 -2.65 8.82 -10.40
C PRO A 162 -3.67 8.45 -11.50
N GLU A 163 -3.21 7.75 -12.53
CA GLU A 163 -4.01 7.41 -13.73
C GLU A 163 -4.94 6.21 -13.50
N LEU A 164 -4.58 5.28 -12.60
CA LEU A 164 -5.36 4.07 -12.31
C LEU A 164 -6.39 4.27 -11.21
N GLN A 165 -6.17 5.25 -10.31
CA GLN A 165 -7.15 5.62 -9.27
C GLN A 165 -8.29 6.49 -9.79
N ILE A 166 -8.15 7.00 -11.02
CA ILE A 166 -9.17 7.81 -11.69
C ILE A 166 -9.44 7.15 -13.05
N LYS A 167 -9.95 5.91 -13.07
CA LYS A 167 -10.74 5.48 -14.23
C LYS A 167 -12.00 6.35 -14.21
N LYS A 168 -11.94 7.53 -14.84
CA LYS A 168 -13.16 8.27 -15.21
C LYS A 168 -13.94 7.32 -16.10
N CYS A 169 -15.08 6.84 -15.61
CA CYS A 169 -16.07 6.23 -16.48
C CYS A 169 -16.37 7.24 -17.60
N LEU A 170 -16.09 6.86 -18.84
CA LEU A 170 -16.60 7.54 -20.05
C LEU A 170 -18.12 7.44 -20.08
#